data_AF-A0A6P0WTE1-F1
#
_entry.id   AF-A0A6P0WTE1-F1
#
_cell.length_a   1.000
_cell.length_b   1.000
_cell.length_c   1.000
_cell.angle_alpha   90.00
_cell.angle_beta   90.00
_cell.angle_gamma   90.00
#
_symmetry.space_group_name_H-M   'P 1'
#
loop_
_entity.id
_entity.type
_entity.pdbx_description
1 polymer ?
#
loop_
_entity_poly.entity_id
_entity_poly.type
_entity_poly.pdbx_seq_one_letter_code
_entity_poly.pdbx_strand_id
1 'polypeptide(L)'
;MQTIEVITMFEKYYTPEQLEELKERRQMLGEDKMHQAQVEWQELIEQVRTEMAKGTEPTSEPVQILAQQWRKLIQEFTGGNPEIEQSLSRMYQQEGVANASRNAIDPQTCEYMSKAMAILK
;
A
#
# COMPACT_ATOMS: atom_id res chain seq x y z
N MET A 1 22.95 1.10 5.75
CA MET A 1 22.50 0.11 6.76
C MET A 1 21.14 0.53 7.28
N GLN A 2 20.03 0.04 6.69
CA GLN A 2 18.65 0.30 7.16
C GLN A 2 17.78 -0.98 7.08
N THR A 3 18.40 -2.15 7.19
CA THR A 3 17.70 -3.44 7.06
C THR A 3 17.13 -3.93 8.39
N ILE A 4 17.73 -3.56 9.54
CA ILE A 4 17.36 -4.11 10.85
C ILE A 4 16.07 -3.45 11.41
N GLU A 5 15.92 -2.13 11.31
CA GLU A 5 14.73 -1.40 11.84
C GLU A 5 13.44 -1.74 11.08
N VAL A 6 13.56 -2.12 9.81
CA VAL A 6 12.41 -2.49 8.98
C VAL A 6 11.90 -3.87 9.39
N ILE A 7 12.81 -4.82 9.64
CA ILE A 7 12.46 -6.16 10.09
C ILE A 7 11.69 -6.07 11.42
N THR A 8 12.15 -5.23 12.37
CA THR A 8 11.50 -5.09 13.67
C THR A 8 10.15 -4.38 13.65
N MET A 9 9.87 -3.51 12.67
CA MET A 9 8.55 -2.91 12.53
C MET A 9 7.53 -3.92 12.00
N PHE A 10 7.86 -4.69 10.96
CA PHE A 10 6.93 -5.67 10.40
C PHE A 10 6.68 -6.84 11.37
N GLU A 11 7.70 -7.31 12.10
CA GLU A 11 7.57 -8.37 13.11
C GLU A 11 6.61 -8.03 14.26
N LYS A 12 6.33 -6.75 14.53
CA LYS A 12 5.34 -6.35 15.54
C LYS A 12 3.89 -6.58 15.10
N TYR A 13 3.62 -6.65 13.80
CA TYR A 13 2.26 -6.61 13.26
C TYR A 13 1.91 -7.83 12.40
N TYR A 14 2.91 -8.49 11.84
CA TYR A 14 2.74 -9.72 11.07
C TYR A 14 3.18 -10.92 11.89
N THR A 15 2.44 -12.03 11.79
CA THR A 15 2.87 -13.30 12.39
C THR A 15 4.03 -13.90 11.59
N PRO A 16 4.82 -14.83 12.17
CA PRO A 16 5.87 -15.53 11.43
C PRO A 16 5.36 -16.20 10.15
N GLU A 17 4.15 -16.77 10.18
CA GLU A 17 3.51 -17.41 9.03
C GLU A 17 3.19 -16.38 7.93
N GLN A 18 2.65 -15.22 8.30
CA GLN A 18 2.36 -14.14 7.36
C GLN A 18 3.64 -13.57 6.72
N LEU A 19 4.72 -13.45 7.51
CA LEU A 19 6.01 -13.00 7.00
C LEU A 19 6.63 -14.01 6.03
N GLU A 20 6.51 -15.31 6.31
CA GLU A 20 6.97 -16.36 5.40
C GLU A 20 6.16 -16.36 4.11
N GLU A 21 4.83 -16.21 4.17
CA GLU A 21 3.97 -16.08 2.97
C GLU A 21 4.38 -14.87 2.10
N LEU A 22 4.60 -13.70 2.71
CA LEU A 22 5.08 -12.51 1.99
C LEU A 22 6.47 -12.74 1.36
N LYS A 23 7.34 -13.49 2.03
CA LYS A 23 8.69 -13.83 1.55
C LYS A 23 8.65 -14.83 0.40
N GLU A 24 7.87 -15.90 0.51
CA GLU A 24 7.64 -16.87 -0.56
C GLU A 24 7.05 -16.18 -1.79
N ARG A 25 6.08 -15.27 -1.58
CA ARG A 25 5.50 -14.48 -2.65
C ARG A 25 6.53 -13.60 -3.36
N ARG A 26 7.39 -12.90 -2.60
CA ARG A 26 8.48 -12.11 -3.17
C ARG A 26 9.41 -12.98 -4.04
N GLN A 27 9.74 -14.18 -3.57
CA GLN A 27 10.56 -15.14 -4.31
C GLN A 27 9.87 -15.63 -5.58
N MET A 28 8.57 -15.92 -5.51
CA MET A 28 7.77 -16.39 -6.64
C MET A 28 7.61 -15.31 -7.73
N LEU A 29 7.39 -14.05 -7.34
CA LEU A 29 7.28 -12.93 -8.27
C LEU A 29 8.62 -12.61 -8.94
N GLY A 30 9.73 -12.81 -8.22
CA GLY A 30 11.07 -12.47 -8.67
C GLY A 30 11.36 -10.97 -8.56
N GLU A 31 12.65 -10.62 -8.65
CA GLU A 31 13.13 -9.25 -8.46
C GLU A 31 12.56 -8.28 -9.51
N ASP A 32 12.42 -8.71 -10.76
CA ASP A 32 11.90 -7.88 -11.85
C ASP A 32 10.46 -7.43 -11.59
N LYS A 33 9.57 -8.35 -11.20
CA LYS A 33 8.18 -7.99 -10.88
C LYS A 33 8.08 -7.17 -9.61
N MET A 34 8.93 -7.42 -8.62
CA MET A 34 8.97 -6.61 -7.40
C MET A 34 9.39 -5.17 -7.71
N HIS A 35 10.38 -4.98 -8.58
CA HIS A 35 10.80 -3.66 -9.03
C HIS A 35 9.68 -2.97 -9.84
N GLN A 36 9.04 -3.69 -10.75
CA GLN A 36 7.91 -3.18 -11.52
C GLN A 36 6.76 -2.73 -10.59
N ALA A 37 6.38 -3.54 -9.61
CA ALA A 37 5.35 -3.17 -8.63
C ALA A 37 5.74 -1.94 -7.80
N GLN A 38 7.04 -1.80 -7.48
CA GLN A 38 7.53 -0.60 -6.79
C GLN A 38 7.39 0.65 -7.66
N VAL A 39 7.72 0.56 -8.95
CA VAL A 39 7.57 1.67 -9.91
C VAL A 39 6.08 2.03 -10.07
N GLU A 40 5.21 1.05 -10.29
CA GLU A 40 3.77 1.26 -10.39
C GLU A 40 3.19 1.92 -9.14
N TRP A 41 3.68 1.53 -7.95
CA TRP A 41 3.28 2.17 -6.70
C TRP A 41 3.68 3.64 -6.62
N GLN A 42 4.91 3.98 -7.03
CA GLN A 42 5.38 5.37 -7.04
C GLN A 42 4.58 6.23 -8.05
N GLU A 43 4.37 5.71 -9.26
CA GLU A 43 3.60 6.40 -10.30
C GLU A 43 2.14 6.61 -9.87
N LEU A 44 1.55 5.63 -9.21
CA LEU A 44 0.18 5.74 -8.70
C LEU A 44 0.05 6.81 -7.63
N ILE A 45 0.99 6.86 -6.66
CA ILE A 45 0.99 7.89 -5.61
C ILE A 45 1.07 9.29 -6.24
N GLU A 46 1.91 9.48 -7.26
CA GLU A 46 2.05 10.77 -7.93
C GLU A 46 0.78 11.19 -8.69
N GLN A 47 0.12 10.24 -9.36
CA GLN A 47 -1.17 10.49 -10.02
C GLN A 47 -2.25 10.88 -9.01
N VAL A 48 -2.31 10.20 -7.87
CA VAL A 48 -3.23 10.54 -6.79
C VAL A 48 -2.97 11.95 -6.25
N ARG A 49 -1.70 12.28 -5.99
CA ARG A 49 -1.31 13.63 -5.54
C ARG A 49 -1.69 14.70 -6.56
N THR A 50 -1.55 14.39 -7.85
CA THR A 50 -1.95 15.29 -8.94
C THR A 50 -3.45 15.55 -8.93
N GLU A 51 -4.29 14.52 -8.82
CA GLU A 51 -5.75 14.68 -8.74
C GLU A 51 -6.19 15.39 -7.46
N MET A 52 -5.54 15.10 -6.34
CA MET A 52 -5.78 15.79 -5.08
C MET A 52 -5.41 17.28 -5.17
N ALA A 53 -4.29 17.63 -5.81
CA ALA A 53 -3.86 19.02 -6.01
C ALA A 53 -4.79 19.80 -6.96
N LYS A 54 -5.45 19.12 -7.91
CA LYS A 54 -6.51 19.71 -8.75
C LYS A 54 -7.82 19.95 -7.99
N GLY A 55 -7.97 19.39 -6.80
CA GLY A 55 -9.23 19.41 -6.05
C GLY A 55 -10.29 18.47 -6.65
N THR A 56 -9.88 17.43 -7.38
CA THR A 56 -10.81 16.43 -7.92
C THR A 56 -11.47 15.68 -6.76
N GLU A 57 -12.79 15.49 -6.80
CA GLU A 57 -13.51 14.79 -5.73
C GLU A 57 -13.11 13.30 -5.66
N PRO A 58 -12.95 12.70 -4.46
CA PRO A 58 -12.63 11.27 -4.32
C PRO A 58 -13.62 10.34 -5.02
N THR A 59 -14.84 10.82 -5.26
CA THR A 59 -15.93 10.07 -5.91
C THR A 59 -15.92 10.19 -7.42
N SER A 60 -15.08 11.05 -8.00
CA SER A 60 -15.00 11.26 -9.44
C SER A 60 -14.40 10.05 -10.14
N GLU A 61 -14.86 9.79 -11.37
CA GLU A 61 -14.40 8.69 -12.22
C GLU A 61 -12.86 8.56 -12.30
N PRO A 62 -12.06 9.61 -12.56
CA PRO A 62 -10.59 9.49 -12.58
C PRO A 62 -10.02 8.97 -11.25
N VAL A 63 -10.55 9.41 -10.12
CA VAL A 63 -10.05 9.01 -8.79
C VAL A 63 -10.50 7.60 -8.43
N GLN A 64 -11.70 7.20 -8.88
CA GLN A 64 -12.17 5.82 -8.73
C GLN A 64 -11.31 4.83 -9.52
N ILE A 65 -10.82 5.21 -10.71
CA ILE A 65 -9.84 4.41 -11.47
C ILE A 65 -8.54 4.25 -10.67
N LEU A 66 -8.01 5.34 -10.10
CA LEU A 66 -6.82 5.28 -9.25
C LEU A 66 -7.06 4.43 -8.00
N ALA A 67 -8.24 4.48 -7.40
CA ALA A 67 -8.59 3.68 -6.24
C ALA A 67 -8.66 2.17 -6.56
N GLN A 68 -9.14 1.81 -7.75
CA GLN A 68 -9.10 0.42 -8.22
C GLN A 68 -7.66 -0.08 -8.40
N GLN A 69 -6.80 0.74 -9.00
CA GLN A 69 -5.37 0.42 -9.15
C GLN A 69 -4.68 0.29 -7.79
N TRP A 70 -5.00 1.17 -6.85
CA TRP A 70 -4.48 1.14 -5.49
C TRP A 70 -4.85 -0.15 -4.77
N ARG A 71 -6.13 -0.54 -4.83
CA ARG A 71 -6.62 -1.80 -4.26
C ARG A 71 -5.93 -3.00 -4.91
N LYS A 72 -5.78 -2.98 -6.24
CA LYS A 72 -5.12 -4.06 -6.98
C LYS A 72 -3.66 -4.24 -6.54
N LEU A 73 -2.89 -3.16 -6.42
CA LEU A 73 -1.49 -3.24 -5.98
C LEU A 73 -1.37 -3.73 -4.53
N ILE A 74 -2.28 -3.32 -3.63
CA ILE A 74 -2.34 -3.88 -2.28
C ILE A 74 -2.63 -5.39 -2.33
N GLN A 75 -3.62 -5.83 -3.10
CA GLN A 75 -3.96 -7.25 -3.24
C GLN A 75 -2.82 -8.06 -3.88
N GLU A 76 -2.13 -7.49 -4.86
CA GLU A 76 -0.96 -8.11 -5.45
C GLU A 76 0.21 -8.20 -4.46
N PHE A 77 0.31 -7.30 -3.50
CA PHE A 77 1.28 -7.40 -2.41
C PHE A 77 0.87 -8.43 -1.35
N THR A 78 -0.39 -8.39 -0.89
CA THR A 78 -0.90 -9.27 0.19
C THR A 78 -1.29 -10.66 -0.29
N GLY A 79 -1.30 -10.89 -1.60
CA GLY A 79 -1.85 -12.10 -2.20
C GLY A 79 -3.35 -12.25 -2.06
N GLY A 80 -4.06 -11.17 -1.73
CA GLY A 80 -5.47 -11.20 -1.40
C GLY A 80 -5.77 -11.93 -0.08
N ASN A 81 -4.75 -12.18 0.75
CA ASN A 81 -4.93 -12.75 2.07
C ASN A 81 -5.53 -11.67 3.01
N PRO A 82 -6.78 -11.84 3.47
CA PRO A 82 -7.46 -10.82 4.27
C PRO A 82 -6.81 -10.63 5.66
N GLU A 83 -6.09 -11.63 6.17
CA GLU A 83 -5.38 -11.51 7.45
C GLU A 83 -4.12 -10.65 7.31
N ILE A 84 -3.40 -10.78 6.18
CA ILE A 84 -2.25 -9.93 5.85
C ILE A 84 -2.71 -8.49 5.61
N GLU A 85 -3.84 -8.29 4.92
CA GLU A 85 -4.44 -6.96 4.76
C GLU A 85 -4.84 -6.31 6.10
N GLN A 86 -5.39 -7.09 7.04
CA GLN A 86 -5.68 -6.60 8.39
C GLN A 86 -4.41 -6.23 9.16
N SER A 87 -3.35 -7.03 9.08
CA SER A 87 -2.06 -6.71 9.68
C SER A 87 -1.46 -5.42 9.10
N LEU A 88 -1.56 -5.22 7.78
CA LEU A 88 -1.17 -3.97 7.11
C LEU A 88 -1.99 -2.77 7.61
N SER A 89 -3.30 -2.93 7.75
CA SER A 89 -4.20 -1.89 8.25
C SER A 89 -3.84 -1.47 9.68
N ARG A 90 -3.61 -2.43 10.58
CA ARG A 90 -3.16 -2.15 11.96
C ARG A 90 -1.82 -1.42 11.99
N MET A 91 -0.89 -1.83 11.14
CA MET A 91 0.41 -1.19 10.99
C MET A 91 0.27 0.29 10.61
N TYR A 92 -0.54 0.59 9.59
CA TYR A 92 -0.81 1.97 9.18
C TYR A 92 -1.49 2.80 10.26
N GLN A 93 -2.41 2.19 11.03
CA GLN A 93 -3.11 2.87 12.10
C GLN A 93 -2.19 3.23 13.28
N GLN A 94 -1.26 2.35 13.64
CA GLN A 94 -0.45 2.51 14.86
C GLN A 94 0.89 3.21 14.62
N GLU A 95 1.60 2.90 13.54
CA GLU A 95 2.87 3.57 13.20
C GLU A 95 2.64 4.87 12.42
N GLY A 96 1.45 5.05 11.85
CA GLY A 96 1.14 6.12 10.91
C GLY A 96 1.61 5.79 9.50
N VAL A 97 0.77 6.11 8.51
CA VAL A 97 1.00 5.77 7.09
C VAL A 97 2.34 6.33 6.56
N ALA A 98 2.75 7.51 7.00
CA ALA A 98 4.02 8.10 6.59
C ALA A 98 5.21 7.25 7.05
N ASN A 99 5.26 6.87 8.33
CA ASN A 99 6.34 6.02 8.84
C ASN A 99 6.32 4.63 8.19
N ALA A 100 5.14 4.00 8.17
CA ALA A 100 4.96 2.65 7.64
C ALA A 100 5.29 2.53 6.14
N SER A 101 5.05 3.60 5.36
CA SER A 101 5.38 3.68 3.93
C SER A 101 6.75 4.28 3.63
N ARG A 102 7.58 4.58 4.65
CA ARG A 102 8.87 5.29 4.53
C ARG A 102 8.75 6.64 3.82
N ASN A 103 7.75 7.41 4.21
CA ASN A 103 7.37 8.71 3.68
C ASN A 103 6.95 8.71 2.20
N ALA A 104 6.69 7.54 1.61
CA ALA A 104 6.11 7.47 0.27
C ALA A 104 4.70 8.05 0.25
N ILE A 105 3.90 7.78 1.28
CA ILE A 105 2.50 8.21 1.39
C ILE A 105 2.35 9.13 2.60
N ASP A 106 1.90 10.35 2.35
CA ASP A 106 1.53 11.30 3.40
C ASP A 106 0.10 11.05 3.92
N PRO A 107 -0.24 11.50 5.14
CA PRO A 107 -1.56 11.29 5.72
C PRO A 107 -2.72 11.82 4.86
N GLN A 108 -2.52 12.94 4.16
CA GLN A 108 -3.57 13.57 3.35
C GLN A 108 -3.89 12.70 2.12
N THR A 109 -2.86 12.20 1.44
CA THR A 109 -2.99 11.27 0.32
C THR A 109 -3.67 9.98 0.77
N CYS A 110 -3.30 9.44 1.94
CA CYS A 110 -3.94 8.26 2.50
C CYS A 110 -5.43 8.48 2.81
N GLU A 111 -5.79 9.62 3.42
CA GLU A 111 -7.19 9.96 3.71
C GLU A 111 -8.01 10.12 2.43
N TYR A 112 -7.45 10.81 1.43
CA TYR A 112 -8.07 11.01 0.13
C TYR A 112 -8.38 9.68 -0.56
N MET A 113 -7.41 8.75 -0.58
CA MET A 113 -7.61 7.41 -1.15
C MET A 113 -8.52 6.54 -0.30
N SER A 114 -8.51 6.68 1.02
CA SER A 114 -9.45 5.96 1.89
C SER A 114 -10.91 6.32 1.55
N LYS A 115 -11.20 7.62 1.34
CA LYS A 115 -12.52 8.09 0.89
C LYS A 115 -12.89 7.54 -0.48
N ALA A 116 -11.94 7.55 -1.43
CA ALA A 116 -12.18 7.00 -2.76
C ALA A 116 -12.47 5.49 -2.72
N MET A 117 -11.69 4.73 -1.94
CA MET A 117 -11.84 3.28 -1.80
C MET A 117 -13.14 2.87 -1.09
N ALA A 118 -13.66 3.68 -0.17
CA ALA A 118 -14.92 3.38 0.53
C ALA A 118 -16.15 3.28 -0.39
N ILE A 119 -16.04 3.74 -1.63
CA ILE A 119 -17.12 3.78 -2.63
C ILE A 119 -16.98 2.65 -3.65
N LEU A 120 -15.82 2.01 -3.73
CA LEU A 120 -15.58 0.87 -4.61
C LEU A 120 -16.54 -0.26 -4.23
N LYS A 121 -17.36 -0.67 -5.20
CA LYS A 121 -18.27 -1.81 -5.08
C LYS A 121 -17.54 -3.14 -5.20
#